data_AF-A0A7W1QFF5-F1
#
_entry.id   AF-A0A7W1QFF5-F1
#
_cell.length_a   1.000
_cell.length_b   1.000
_cell.length_c   1.000
_cell.angle_alpha   90.00
_cell.angle_beta   90.00
_cell.angle_gamma   90.00
#
_symmetry.space_group_name_H-M   'P 1'
#
loop_
_entity.id
_entity.type
_entity.pdbx_description
1 polymer ?
#
loop_
_entity_poly.entity_id
_entity_poly.type
_entity_poly.pdbx_seq_one_letter_code
_entity_poly.pdbx_strand_id
1 'polypeptide(L)'
;MAERSAQLLDRAEAGLMLADAAGAMRVMASSSQRSDALELLRSQNDEGPCFECHHRAAPVFSEDLAADTERWPTFAPAAVRKGFRSVHAIPMRVRARRSDR
;
A
#
# COMPACT_ATOMS: atom_id res chain seq x y z
N MET A 1 -12.84 -10.78 -1.43
CA MET A 1 -12.10 -10.76 -2.72
C MET A 1 -10.74 -10.07 -2.55
N ALA A 2 -9.92 -10.55 -1.60
CA ALA A 2 -8.48 -10.23 -1.51
C ALA A 2 -7.63 -11.49 -1.25
N GLU A 3 -8.26 -12.66 -1.04
CA GLU A 3 -7.57 -13.89 -0.64
C GLU A 3 -6.99 -14.72 -1.79
N ARG A 4 -7.45 -14.52 -3.04
CA ARG A 4 -7.03 -15.38 -4.16
C ARG A 4 -5.73 -14.96 -4.87
N SER A 5 -5.10 -13.86 -4.48
CA SER A 5 -3.81 -13.42 -5.04
C SER A 5 -2.62 -13.75 -4.14
N ALA A 6 -2.85 -14.20 -2.90
CA ALA A 6 -1.79 -14.47 -1.91
C ALA A 6 -1.21 -15.90 -1.99
N GLN A 7 -1.78 -16.80 -2.79
CA GLN A 7 -1.40 -18.22 -2.81
C GLN A 7 -0.15 -18.54 -3.67
N LEU A 8 0.44 -17.55 -4.34
CA LEU A 8 1.60 -17.73 -5.23
C LEU A 8 2.93 -17.20 -4.69
N LEU A 9 2.94 -16.54 -3.53
CA LEU A 9 4.19 -16.05 -2.92
C LEU A 9 4.16 -16.32 -1.42
N ASP A 10 4.92 -17.32 -1.00
CA ASP A 10 5.10 -17.78 0.39
C ASP A 10 5.74 -16.72 1.33
N ARG A 11 5.81 -15.44 0.90
CA ARG A 11 6.40 -14.31 1.64
C ARG A 11 5.86 -12.92 1.28
N ALA A 12 4.87 -12.80 0.38
CA ALA A 12 4.35 -11.50 -0.04
C ALA A 12 3.13 -11.10 0.80
N GLU A 13 3.15 -9.88 1.33
CA GLU A 13 2.00 -9.28 2.01
C GLU A 13 1.34 -8.24 1.09
N ALA A 14 0.02 -8.21 1.07
CA ALA A 14 -0.80 -7.28 0.33
C ALA A 14 -1.67 -6.45 1.29
N GLY A 15 -1.90 -5.19 0.95
CA GLY A 15 -2.79 -4.27 1.66
C GLY A 15 -3.64 -3.49 0.67
N LEU A 16 -4.91 -3.28 1.02
CA LEU A 16 -5.81 -2.38 0.31
C LEU A 16 -5.99 -1.12 1.14
N MET A 17 -5.67 0.03 0.54
CA MET A 17 -5.92 1.34 1.12
C MET A 17 -6.91 2.12 0.25
N LEU A 18 -7.81 2.85 0.90
CA LEU A 18 -8.74 3.77 0.27
C LEU A 18 -8.55 5.15 0.88
N ALA A 19 -8.32 6.15 0.03
CA ALA A 19 -8.40 7.55 0.43
C ALA A 19 -9.88 7.93 0.63
N ASP A 20 -10.18 8.61 1.73
CA ASP A 20 -11.47 9.26 1.91
C ASP A 20 -11.56 10.60 1.15
N ALA A 21 -12.68 11.31 1.30
CA ALA A 21 -12.91 12.59 0.63
C ALA A 21 -11.91 13.69 1.07
N ALA A 22 -11.25 13.53 2.22
CA ALA A 22 -10.22 14.44 2.71
C ALA A 22 -8.80 14.02 2.28
N GLY A 23 -8.67 12.92 1.53
CA GLY A 23 -7.38 12.38 1.09
C GLY A 23 -6.68 11.50 2.13
N ALA A 24 -7.28 11.27 3.30
CA ALA A 24 -6.70 10.41 4.32
C ALA A 24 -6.84 8.94 3.90
N MET A 25 -5.73 8.22 3.87
CA MET A 25 -5.71 6.83 3.45
C MET A 25 -6.01 5.89 4.62
N ARG A 26 -7.01 5.03 4.42
CA ARG A 26 -7.45 4.04 5.41
C ARG A 26 -7.24 2.63 4.90
N VAL A 27 -6.72 1.77 5.76
CA VAL A 27 -6.58 0.34 5.47
C VAL A 27 -7.96 -0.31 5.48
N MET A 28 -8.32 -0.98 4.38
CA MET A 28 -9.60 -1.67 4.20
C MET A 28 -9.48 -3.18 4.31
N ALA A 29 -8.33 -3.72 3.91
CA ALA A 29 -8.01 -5.14 4.01
C ALA A 29 -6.48 -5.32 4.00
N SER A 30 -6.01 -6.40 4.59
CA SER A 30 -4.63 -6.88 4.42
C SER A 30 -4.62 -8.41 4.35
N SER A 31 -3.71 -8.98 3.56
CA SER A 31 -3.43 -10.42 3.60
C SER A 31 -2.72 -10.84 4.89
N SER A 32 -2.08 -9.88 5.57
CA SER A 32 -1.44 -10.08 6.87
C SER A 32 -2.37 -9.67 8.00
N GLN A 33 -2.47 -10.51 9.02
CA GLN A 33 -3.07 -10.11 10.29
C GLN A 33 -2.02 -9.62 11.30
N ARG A 34 -0.74 -9.48 10.89
CA ARG A 34 0.32 -8.97 11.76
C ARG A 34 0.07 -7.49 12.06
N SER A 35 0.03 -7.14 13.35
CA SER A 35 -0.06 -5.74 13.82
C SER A 35 0.97 -4.84 13.15
N ASP A 36 2.17 -5.38 12.92
CA ASP A 36 3.28 -4.69 12.28
C ASP A 36 3.00 -4.22 10.85
N ALA A 37 2.27 -5.02 10.05
CA ALA A 37 1.91 -4.68 8.69
C ALA A 37 0.83 -3.58 8.66
N LEU A 38 -0.12 -3.62 9.61
CA LEU A 38 -1.14 -2.59 9.75
C LEU A 38 -0.57 -1.25 10.21
N GLU A 39 0.47 -1.25 11.04
CA GLU A 39 1.21 -0.04 11.39
C GLU A 39 1.94 0.54 10.19
N LEU A 40 2.66 -0.30 9.43
CA LEU A 40 3.38 0.15 8.24
C LEU A 40 2.43 0.75 7.19
N LEU A 41 1.27 0.13 6.98
CA LEU A 41 0.25 0.67 6.08
C LEU A 41 -0.30 2.02 6.56
N ARG A 42 -0.47 2.20 7.89
CA ARG A 42 -0.90 3.49 8.45
C ARG A 42 0.14 4.60 8.27
N SER A 43 1.43 4.28 8.33
CA SER A 43 2.51 5.24 8.03
C SER A 43 2.47 5.77 6.60
N GLN A 44 1.70 5.14 5.70
CA GLN A 44 1.60 5.62 4.33
C GLN A 44 0.77 6.89 4.18
N ASN A 45 0.14 7.44 5.23
CA ASN A 45 -0.78 8.57 5.06
C ASN A 45 -0.11 9.85 4.54
N ASP A 46 1.18 10.04 4.82
CA ASP A 46 1.92 11.28 4.49
C ASP A 46 3.05 11.05 3.47
N GLU A 47 3.54 9.81 3.32
CA GLU A 47 4.59 9.41 2.38
C GLU A 47 4.51 7.92 2.07
N GLY A 48 5.30 7.42 1.13
CA GLY A 48 5.34 6.00 0.77
C GLY A 48 4.59 5.65 -0.51
N PRO A 49 4.66 4.38 -0.93
CA PRO A 49 4.22 3.96 -2.26
C PRO A 49 2.72 4.13 -2.49
N CYS A 50 1.86 3.88 -1.51
CA CYS A 50 0.42 4.11 -1.65
C CYS A 50 0.07 5.60 -1.74
N PHE A 51 0.76 6.46 -0.98
CA PHE A 51 0.56 7.90 -1.01
C PHE A 51 0.94 8.46 -2.37
N GLU A 52 2.15 8.13 -2.83
CA GLU A 52 2.67 8.56 -4.12
C GLU A 52 1.82 8.02 -5.27
N CYS A 53 1.40 6.76 -5.19
CA CYS A 53 0.52 6.13 -6.19
C CYS A 53 -0.84 6.84 -6.28
N HIS A 54 -1.44 7.16 -5.14
CA HIS A 54 -2.71 7.91 -5.09
C HIS A 54 -2.54 9.30 -5.67
N HIS A 55 -1.51 10.04 -5.23
CA HIS A 55 -1.27 11.42 -5.63
C HIS A 55 -0.96 11.55 -7.13
N ARG A 56 -0.16 10.64 -7.69
CA ARG A 56 0.21 10.64 -9.12
C ARG A 56 -0.83 9.96 -10.01
N ALA A 57 -1.79 9.25 -9.43
CA ALA A 57 -2.71 8.36 -10.13
C ALA A 57 -2.00 7.37 -11.07
N ALA A 58 -0.81 6.92 -10.68
CA ALA A 58 0.08 6.06 -11.46
C ALA A 58 0.65 4.94 -10.57
N PRO A 59 1.00 3.77 -11.16
CA PRO A 59 1.68 2.72 -10.40
C PRO A 59 3.02 3.20 -9.84
N VAL A 60 3.35 2.73 -8.64
CA VAL A 60 4.60 3.03 -7.93
C VAL A 60 5.23 1.73 -7.46
N PHE A 61 6.51 1.56 -7.76
CA PHE A 61 7.27 0.35 -7.47
C PHE A 61 8.62 0.70 -6.84
N SER A 62 9.11 -0.18 -5.97
CA SER A 62 10.48 -0.19 -5.48
C SER A 62 10.93 -1.64 -5.35
N GLU A 63 12.03 -1.98 -6.01
CA GLU A 63 12.67 -3.31 -5.93
C GLU A 63 13.59 -3.43 -4.70
N ASP A 64 14.08 -2.30 -4.20
CA ASP A 64 14.93 -2.23 -3.01
C ASP A 64 14.61 -1.00 -2.14
N LEU A 65 13.85 -1.23 -1.08
CA LEU A 65 13.48 -0.21 -0.10
C LEU A 65 14.67 0.34 0.68
N ALA A 66 15.79 -0.38 0.77
CA ALA A 66 16.99 0.17 1.41
C ALA A 66 17.62 1.28 0.57
N ALA A 67 17.44 1.25 -0.76
CA ALA A 67 17.91 2.29 -1.67
C ALA A 67 16.96 3.51 -1.72
N ASP A 68 15.67 3.32 -1.42
CA ASP A 68 14.63 4.36 -1.50
C ASP A 68 14.44 5.15 -0.19
N THR A 69 15.41 5.14 0.72
CA THR A 69 15.31 5.85 2.02
C THR A 69 15.25 7.37 1.88
N GLU A 70 15.85 7.97 0.85
CA GLU A 70 15.68 9.40 0.56
C GLU A 70 14.32 9.72 -0.05
N ARG A 71 13.76 8.78 -0.83
CA ARG A 71 12.45 8.91 -1.47
C ARG A 71 11.32 8.83 -0.44
N TRP A 72 11.43 7.91 0.51
CA TRP A 72 10.48 7.72 1.61
C TRP A 72 11.20 7.60 2.97
N PRO A 73 11.60 8.73 3.58
CA PRO A 73 12.42 8.78 4.80
C PRO A 73 11.84 8.07 6.02
N THR A 74 10.52 7.95 6.11
CA THR A 74 9.82 7.31 7.23
C THR A 74 9.40 5.88 6.88
N PHE A 75 8.77 5.71 5.71
CA PHE A 75 8.21 4.43 5.29
C PHE A 75 9.29 3.40 4.96
N ALA A 76 10.31 3.76 4.17
CA ALA A 76 11.29 2.79 3.70
C ALA A 76 12.11 2.17 4.86
N PRO A 77 12.66 2.95 5.81
CA PRO A 77 13.33 2.36 6.99
C PRO A 77 12.39 1.51 7.85
N ALA A 78 11.13 1.92 8.01
CA ALA A 78 10.15 1.16 8.79
C ALA A 78 9.81 -0.18 8.12
N ALA A 79 9.66 -0.20 6.79
CA ALA A 79 9.40 -1.39 6.00
C ALA A 79 10.59 -2.36 6.05
N VAL A 80 11.81 -1.86 5.89
CA VAL A 80 13.04 -2.66 5.97
C VAL A 80 13.19 -3.33 7.33
N ARG A 81 13.00 -2.60 8.44
CA ARG A 81 13.03 -3.19 9.81
C ARG A 81 12.01 -4.30 10.01
N LYS A 82 10.87 -4.23 9.32
CA LYS A 82 9.80 -5.23 9.37
C LYS A 82 10.01 -6.37 8.36
N GLY A 83 11.13 -6.37 7.63
CA GLY A 83 11.56 -7.44 6.73
C GLY A 83 11.05 -7.31 5.29
N PHE A 84 10.48 -6.17 4.91
CA PHE A 84 10.09 -5.89 3.54
C PHE A 84 11.30 -5.37 2.74
N ARG A 85 11.52 -5.95 1.56
CA ARG A 85 12.60 -5.53 0.64
C ARG A 85 12.07 -4.75 -0.55
N SER A 86 10.92 -5.13 -1.08
CA SER A 86 10.31 -4.55 -2.27
C SER A 86 8.84 -4.24 -2.02
N VAL A 87 8.27 -3.29 -2.77
CA VAL A 87 6.85 -2.90 -2.66
C VAL A 87 6.28 -2.50 -4.01
N HIS A 88 5.00 -2.78 -4.20
CA HIS A 88 4.25 -2.45 -5.41
C HIS A 88 2.91 -1.82 -5.01
N ALA A 89 2.63 -0.61 -5.50
CA ALA A 89 1.36 0.08 -5.33
C ALA A 89 0.73 0.37 -6.70
N ILE A 90 -0.54 -0.01 -6.85
CA ILE A 90 -1.28 0.11 -8.11
C ILE A 90 -2.55 0.93 -7.85
N PRO A 91 -2.85 1.96 -8.67
CA PRO A 91 -4.03 2.79 -8.45
C PRO A 91 -5.29 1.99 -8.79
N MET A 92 -6.26 2.00 -7.88
CA MET A 92 -7.59 1.42 -8.10
C MET A 92 -8.62 2.53 -8.21
N ARG A 93 -9.39 2.52 -9.30
CA ARG A 93 -10.54 3.40 -9.50
C ARG A 93 -11.81 2.58 -9.39
N VAL A 94 -12.63 2.86 -8.39
CA VAL A 94 -14.01 2.39 -8.37
C VAL A 94 -14.76 3.14 -9.47
N ARG A 95 -15.26 2.39 -10.46
CA ARG A 95 -16.32 2.89 -11.33
C ARG A 95 -17.60 2.89 -10.51
N ALA A 96 -18.13 4.06 -10.19
CA ALA A 96 -19.49 4.15 -9.66
C ALA A 96 -20.42 3.46 -10.67
N ARG A 97 -21.11 2.40 -10.25
CA ARG A 97 -22.27 1.93 -11.03
C ARG A 97 -23.27 3.07 -10.99
N ARG A 98 -23.62 3.62 -12.16
CA ARG A 98 -24.90 4.33 -12.32
C ARG A 98 -25.97 3.33 -11.91
N SER A 99 -26.54 3.49 -10.73
CA SER A 99 -27.89 3.00 -10.46
C SER A 99 -28.80 3.94 -11.23
N ASP A 100 -28.98 3.64 -12.51
CA ASP A 100 -30.07 4.21 -13.28
C ASP A 100 -31.36 3.70 -12.63
N ARG A 101 -32.21 4.64 -12.24
CA ARG A 101 -33.51 4.39 -11.63
C ARG A 101 -34.58 4.68 -12.65
#